data_AF-C3Z4D6-F1
#
_entry.id   AF-C3Z4D6-F1
#
_cell.length_a   1.000
_cell.length_b   1.000
_cell.length_c   1.000
_cell.angle_alpha   90.00
_cell.angle_beta   90.00
_cell.angle_gamma   90.00
#
_symmetry.space_group_name_H-M   'P 1'
#
loop_
_entity.id
_entity.type
_entity.pdbx_description
1 polymer ?
#
loop_
_entity_poly.entity_id
_entity_poly.type
_entity_poly.pdbx_seq_one_letter_code
_entity_poly.pdbx_strand_id
1 'polypeptide(L)' 'EGKDHGKPRVVRSKAKRVAANVRERRRISEYNKAFNQLRISLNHPLSGKRLSKIATLRRAINRIQALRDSLDSAP' A
#
# COMPACT_ATOMS: atom_id res chain seq x y z
N GLU A 1 -10.85 -17.41 47.43
CA GLU A 1 -10.40 -18.28 46.31
C GLU A 1 -10.95 -17.71 45.01
N GLY A 2 -10.08 -17.23 44.12
CA GLY A 2 -10.47 -16.58 42.86
C GLY A 2 -10.60 -17.60 41.73
N LYS A 3 -11.78 -17.67 41.10
CA LYS A 3 -11.94 -18.33 39.79
C LYS A 3 -12.00 -17.25 38.72
N ASP A 4 -10.84 -16.89 38.20
CA ASP A 4 -10.73 -16.17 36.92
C ASP A 4 -11.20 -17.12 35.82
N HIS A 5 -12.42 -16.93 35.32
CA HIS A 5 -12.91 -17.61 34.13
C HIS A 5 -12.22 -17.01 32.91
N GLY A 6 -10.95 -17.39 32.71
CA GLY A 6 -10.20 -17.09 31.50
C GLY A 6 -10.99 -17.55 30.28
N LYS A 7 -11.63 -16.59 29.59
CA LYS A 7 -12.41 -16.84 28.37
C LYS A 7 -11.60 -17.71 27.42
N PRO A 8 -12.11 -18.86 26.96
CA PRO A 8 -11.38 -19.69 26.01
C PRO A 8 -11.16 -18.85 24.75
N ARG A 9 -9.89 -18.57 24.46
CA ARG A 9 -9.45 -17.80 23.29
C ARG A 9 -10.01 -18.51 22.06
N VAL A 10 -11.12 -18.00 21.52
CA VAL A 10 -11.85 -18.61 20.40
C VAL A 10 -10.87 -18.91 19.28
N VAL A 11 -10.52 -20.19 19.12
CA VAL A 11 -9.68 -20.67 18.04
C VAL A 11 -10.47 -20.42 16.76
N ARG A 12 -10.21 -19.29 16.09
CA ARG A 12 -10.91 -18.93 14.85
C ARG A 12 -10.78 -20.10 13.89
N SER A 13 -11.92 -20.64 13.46
CA SER A 13 -11.96 -21.80 12.57
C SER A 13 -11.14 -21.56 11.30
N LYS A 14 -10.55 -22.62 10.74
CA LYS A 14 -9.72 -22.59 9.52
C LYS A 14 -10.40 -21.83 8.39
N ALA A 15 -11.71 -22.05 8.19
CA ALA A 15 -12.51 -21.34 7.18
C ALA A 15 -12.52 -19.81 7.36
N LYS A 16 -12.69 -19.31 8.61
CA LYS A 16 -12.67 -17.87 8.89
C LYS A 16 -11.30 -17.24 8.62
N ARG A 17 -10.20 -17.97 8.93
CA ARG A 17 -8.83 -17.55 8.61
C ARG A 17 -8.60 -17.44 7.11
N VAL A 18 -9.03 -18.44 6.34
CA VAL A 18 -8.91 -18.44 4.88
C VAL A 18 -9.66 -17.25 4.28
N ALA A 19 -10.91 -17.02 4.70
CA ALA A 19 -11.70 -15.88 4.23
C ALA A 19 -11.02 -14.53 4.53
N ALA A 20 -10.42 -14.38 5.72
CA ALA A 20 -9.66 -13.17 6.06
C ALA A 20 -8.42 -12.99 5.16
N ASN A 21 -7.66 -14.05 4.89
CA ASN A 21 -6.49 -13.99 4.01
C ASN A 21 -6.86 -13.66 2.56
N VAL A 22 -8.00 -14.14 2.07
CA VAL A 22 -8.52 -13.78 0.74
C VAL A 22 -8.82 -12.27 0.67
N ARG A 23 -9.51 -11.73 1.69
CA ARG A 23 -9.79 -10.29 1.76
C ARG A 23 -8.51 -9.46 1.80
N GLU A 24 -7.54 -9.86 2.61
CA GLU A 24 -6.28 -9.11 2.70
C GLU A 24 -5.47 -9.19 1.40
N ARG A 25 -5.42 -10.36 0.74
CA ARG A 25 -4.80 -10.45 -0.59
C ARG A 25 -5.47 -9.53 -1.61
N ARG A 26 -6.81 -9.45 -1.60
CA ARG A 26 -7.54 -8.52 -2.46
C ARG A 26 -7.18 -7.07 -2.13
N ARG A 27 -7.15 -6.69 -0.85
CA ARG A 27 -6.76 -5.35 -0.41
C ARG A 27 -5.36 -4.97 -0.89
N ILE A 28 -4.40 -5.88 -0.72
CA ILE A 28 -3.01 -5.66 -1.16
C ILE A 28 -2.90 -5.62 -2.69
N SER A 29 -3.73 -6.39 -3.41
CA SER A 29 -3.79 -6.32 -4.89
C SER A 29 -4.21 -4.93 -5.37
N GLU A 30 -5.29 -4.38 -4.82
CA GLU A 30 -5.74 -3.02 -5.17
C GLU A 30 -4.69 -1.96 -4.79
N TYR A 31 -4.04 -2.10 -3.64
CA TYR A 31 -2.92 -1.25 -3.25
C TYR A 31 -1.77 -1.29 -4.26
N ASN A 32 -1.40 -2.49 -4.74
CA ASN A 32 -0.35 -2.65 -5.72
C ASN A 32 -0.74 -2.08 -7.09
N LYS A 33 -2.03 -2.15 -7.47
CA LYS A 33 -2.57 -1.53 -8.69
C LYS A 33 -2.42 -0.01 -8.64
N ALA A 34 -2.80 0.63 -7.54
CA ALA A 34 -2.58 2.06 -7.32
C ALA A 34 -1.10 2.44 -7.38
N PHE A 35 -0.22 1.61 -6.80
CA PHE A 35 1.23 1.80 -6.89
C PHE A 35 1.78 1.72 -8.32
N ASN A 36 1.20 0.88 -9.17
CA ASN A 36 1.58 0.81 -10.58
C ASN A 36 1.12 2.07 -11.34
N GLN A 37 -0.10 2.54 -11.08
CA GLN A 37 -0.60 3.79 -11.66
C GLN A 37 0.29 4.98 -11.27
N LEU A 38 0.71 5.06 -10.00
CA LEU A 38 1.65 6.08 -9.54
C LEU A 38 3.01 6.01 -10.26
N ARG A 39 3.51 4.81 -10.60
CA ARG A 39 4.76 4.70 -11.38
C ARG A 39 4.60 5.28 -12.79
N ILE A 40 3.47 4.98 -13.42
CA ILE A 40 3.15 5.49 -14.76
C ILE A 40 3.06 7.02 -14.74
N SER A 41 2.38 7.61 -13.75
CA SER A 41 2.27 9.08 -13.62
C SER A 41 3.59 9.78 -13.31
N LEU A 42 4.61 9.05 -12.84
CA LEU A 42 5.97 9.56 -12.63
C LEU A 42 6.89 9.34 -13.84
N ASN A 43 6.30 9.01 -15.01
CA ASN A 43 6.98 8.66 -16.25
C ASN A 43 7.99 7.52 -16.04
N HIS A 44 7.67 6.56 -15.16
CA HIS A 44 8.49 5.36 -14.95
C HIS A 44 7.76 4.14 -15.53
N PRO A 45 8.04 3.76 -16.79
CA PRO A 45 7.34 2.67 -17.46
C PRO A 45 7.57 1.35 -16.73
N LEU A 46 6.56 0.46 -16.80
CA LEU A 46 6.61 -0.85 -16.14
C LEU A 46 7.45 -1.89 -16.92
N SER A 47 7.90 -1.57 -18.13
CA SER A 47 8.66 -2.44 -19.04
C SER A 47 10.15 -2.58 -18.69
N GLY A 48 10.62 -1.97 -17.60
CA GLY A 48 12.01 -2.07 -17.14
C GLY A 48 12.12 -2.38 -15.65
N LYS A 49 13.30 -2.07 -15.06
CA LYS A 49 13.51 -2.23 -13.62
C LYS A 49 12.49 -1.40 -12.84
N ARG A 50 11.58 -2.10 -12.14
CA ARG A 50 10.52 -1.46 -11.35
C ARG A 50 11.12 -0.73 -10.16
N LEU A 51 10.64 0.49 -9.91
CA LEU A 51 10.96 1.21 -8.67
C LEU A 51 10.42 0.44 -7.46
N SER A 52 11.22 0.37 -6.40
CA SER A 52 10.77 -0.12 -5.09
C SER A 52 9.66 0.79 -4.54
N LYS A 53 8.82 0.28 -3.62
CA LYS A 53 7.72 1.07 -3.05
C LYS A 53 8.23 2.38 -2.43
N ILE A 54 9.33 2.32 -1.68
CA ILE A 54 9.94 3.51 -1.07
C ILE A 54 10.50 4.48 -2.12
N ALA A 55 11.14 3.98 -3.18
CA ALA A 55 11.67 4.83 -4.25
C ALA A 55 10.53 5.50 -5.03
N THR A 56 9.42 4.81 -5.29
CA THR A 56 8.23 5.39 -5.91
C THR A 56 7.66 6.53 -5.06
N LEU A 57 7.55 6.35 -3.74
CA LEU A 57 7.04 7.40 -2.85
C LEU A 57 7.96 8.62 -2.80
N ARG A 58 9.27 8.42 -2.66
CA ARG A 58 10.25 9.51 -2.67
C ARG A 58 10.20 10.30 -3.98
N ARG A 59 10.12 9.62 -5.12
CA ARG A 59 10.00 10.26 -6.43
C ARG A 59 8.70 11.03 -6.59
N ALA A 60 7.59 10.52 -6.04
CA ALA A 60 6.31 11.23 -6.04
C ALA A 60 6.36 12.55 -5.28
N ILE A 61 6.96 12.55 -4.08
CA ILE A 61 7.14 13.75 -3.27
C ILE A 61 7.96 14.80 -4.04
N ASN A 62 9.12 14.40 -4.57
CA ASN A 62 9.99 15.30 -5.33
C ASN A 62 9.28 15.86 -6.57
N ARG A 63 8.46 15.05 -7.27
CA ARG A 63 7.70 15.51 -8.44
C ARG A 63 6.66 16.56 -8.08
N ILE A 64 5.95 16.38 -6.96
CA ILE A 64 4.98 17.36 -6.47
C ILE A 64 5.67 18.68 -6.09
N GLN A 65 6.83 18.61 -5.41
CA GLN A 65 7.61 19.80 -5.05
C GLN A 65 8.08 20.55 -6.31
N ALA A 66 8.71 19.86 -7.25
CA ALA A 66 9.17 20.48 -8.51
C ALA A 66 8.03 21.10 -9.33
N LEU A 67 6.82 20.51 -9.29
CA LEU A 67 5.64 21.11 -9.93
C LEU A 67 5.19 22.39 -9.23
N ARG A 68 5.21 22.43 -7.90
CA ARG A 68 4.85 23.63 -7.14
C ARG A 68 5.83 24.75 -7.43
N ASP A 69 7.13 24.47 -7.34
CA ASP A 69 8.18 25.46 -7.60
C ASP A 69 8.08 26.02 -9.03
N SER A 70 7.80 25.16 -10.03
CA SER A 70 7.63 25.57 -11.42
C SER A 70 6.40 26.45 -11.65
N LEU A 71 5.34 26.29 -10.86
CA LEU A 71 4.14 27.13 -10.93
C LEU A 71 4.37 28.48 -10.24
N ASP A 72 5.10 28.50 -9.13
CA ASP A 72 5.42 29.72 -8.39
C ASP A 72 6.50 30.58 -9.09
N SER A 73 7.38 29.95 -9.88
CA SER A 73 8.39 30.66 -10.69
C SER A 73 7.87 31.16 -12.04
N ALA A 74 6.65 30.78 -12.44
CA ALA A 74 6.04 31.26 -13.66
C ALA A 74 5.54 32.71 -13.42
N PRO A 75 5.92 33.69 -14.27
CA PRO A 75 5.53 35.09 -14.10
C PRO A 75 4.02 35.32 -14.26
#